data_AF-A0A1S6IZQ3-F1
#
_entry.id   AF-A0A1S6IZQ3-F1
#
_cell.length_a   1.000
_cell.length_b   1.000
_cell.length_c   1.000
_cell.angle_alpha   90.00
_cell.angle_beta   90.00
_cell.angle_gamma   90.00
#
_symmetry.space_group_name_H-M   'P 1'
#
loop_
_entity.id
_entity.type
_entity.pdbx_description
1 polymer ?
#
loop_
_entity_poly.entity_id
_entity_poly.type
_entity_poly.pdbx_seq_one_letter_code
_entity_poly.pdbx_strand_id
1 'polypeptide(L)'
;MYNINWDEQTGGILLVQKHTEGIGLQVRPVFFEELDILGFNKHWIYPKCEEPLLWATTGRRYFYRGEWVAEARGGGFFEAPHIDFRKKI
;
A
#
# COMPACT_ATOMS: atom_id res chain seq x y z
N MET A 1 5.21 -9.31 18.88
CA MET A 1 4.90 -8.47 17.71
C MET A 1 3.44 -8.02 17.81
N TYR A 2 3.13 -6.80 17.40
CA TYR A 2 1.74 -6.32 17.32
C TYR A 2 1.09 -6.83 16.03
N ASN A 3 -0.20 -7.13 16.08
CA ASN A 3 -1.00 -7.37 14.89
C ASN A 3 -1.51 -6.04 14.33
N ILE A 4 -1.84 -6.03 13.04
CA ILE A 4 -2.30 -4.85 12.30
C ILE A 4 -3.76 -5.04 11.94
N ASN A 5 -4.60 -4.08 12.35
CA ASN A 5 -5.95 -3.91 11.85
C ASN A 5 -6.03 -2.62 11.03
N TRP A 6 -6.80 -2.64 9.96
CA TRP A 6 -7.04 -1.46 9.15
C TRP A 6 -8.17 -0.63 9.75
N ASP A 7 -7.97 0.68 9.83
CA ASP A 7 -9.05 1.62 10.15
C ASP A 7 -9.61 2.19 8.85
N GLU A 8 -10.80 1.72 8.47
CA GLU A 8 -11.47 2.16 7.24
C GLU A 8 -11.93 3.63 7.30
N GLN A 9 -12.16 4.16 8.51
CA GLN A 9 -12.66 5.53 8.70
C GLN A 9 -11.55 6.56 8.51
N THR A 10 -10.40 6.34 9.15
CA THR A 10 -9.25 7.25 9.06
C THR A 10 -8.30 6.90 7.92
N GLY A 11 -8.35 5.66 7.42
CA GLY A 11 -7.35 5.12 6.49
C GLY A 11 -6.04 4.74 7.17
N GLY A 12 -5.96 4.79 8.50
CA GLY A 12 -4.79 4.44 9.29
C GLY A 12 -4.67 2.95 9.61
N ILE A 13 -3.67 2.64 10.45
CA ILE A 13 -3.42 1.29 10.97
C ILE A 13 -3.55 1.31 12.49
N LEU A 14 -4.33 0.37 13.03
CA LEU A 14 -4.46 0.09 14.45
C LEU A 14 -3.51 -1.05 14.84
N LEU A 15 -2.61 -0.76 15.77
CA LEU A 15 -1.73 -1.76 16.37
C LEU A 15 -2.48 -2.45 17.51
N VAL A 16 -2.78 -3.74 17.34
CA VAL A 16 -3.47 -4.56 18.35
C VAL A 16 -2.49 -5.54 19.01
N GLN A 17 -2.50 -5.58 20.35
CA GLN A 17 -1.77 -6.60 21.10
C GLN A 17 -2.49 -7.95 20.96
N LYS A 18 -1.91 -8.88 20.21
CA LYS A 18 -2.36 -10.28 20.22
C LYS A 18 -1.15 -11.21 20.29
N HIS A 19 -1.18 -12.14 21.23
CA HIS A 19 -0.33 -13.33 21.27
C HIS A 19 -0.80 -14.30 20.17
N THR A 20 -0.42 -14.05 18.92
CA THR A 20 -0.73 -15.00 17.84
C THR A 20 0.45 -15.00 16.88
N GLU A 21 0.87 -16.20 16.49
CA GLU A 21 1.98 -16.54 15.59
C GLU A 21 1.74 -16.05 14.15
N GLY A 22 1.46 -14.75 13.99
CA GLY A 22 1.26 -14.10 12.71
C GLY A 22 2.59 -13.64 12.15
N ILE A 23 2.91 -14.09 10.94
CA ILE A 23 4.00 -13.58 10.10
C ILE A 23 3.95 -12.06 10.17
N GLY A 24 5.01 -11.44 10.70
CA GLY A 24 5.08 -9.99 10.88
C GLY A 24 4.88 -9.29 9.54
N LEU A 25 3.65 -8.83 9.29
CA LEU A 25 3.32 -8.11 8.08
C LEU A 25 4.01 -6.75 8.20
N GLN A 26 5.11 -6.56 7.47
CA GLN A 26 5.75 -5.25 7.41
C GLN A 26 4.87 -4.36 6.55
N VAL A 27 4.22 -3.40 7.20
CA VAL A 27 3.40 -2.41 6.54
C VAL A 27 4.11 -1.08 6.63
N ARG A 28 4.21 -0.39 5.49
CA ARG A 28 4.81 0.94 5.39
C ARG A 28 3.88 1.91 4.68
N PRO A 29 3.92 3.20 5.04
CA PRO A 29 3.22 4.22 4.27
C PRO A 29 3.77 4.32 2.85
N VAL A 30 2.90 4.77 1.94
CA VAL A 30 3.20 5.05 0.54
C VAL A 30 2.74 6.47 0.24
N PHE A 31 3.65 7.27 -0.30
CA PHE A 31 3.46 8.69 -0.61
C PHE A 31 3.26 8.90 -2.11
N PHE A 32 2.80 10.08 -2.50
CA PHE A 32 2.47 10.37 -3.90
C PHE A 32 3.69 10.25 -4.83
N GLU A 33 4.90 10.50 -4.34
CA GLU A 33 6.13 10.38 -5.12
C GLU A 33 6.38 8.94 -5.58
N GLU A 34 6.13 7.96 -4.71
CA GLU A 34 6.21 6.54 -5.08
C GLU A 34 5.16 6.20 -6.14
N LEU A 35 3.93 6.71 -5.99
CA LEU A 35 2.86 6.50 -6.95
C LEU A 35 3.17 7.12 -8.32
N ASP A 36 3.77 8.31 -8.33
CA ASP A 36 4.22 8.98 -9.54
C ASP A 36 5.33 8.18 -10.24
N ILE A 37 6.32 7.69 -9.48
CA ILE A 37 7.42 6.85 -10.00
C ILE A 37 6.89 5.54 -10.61
N LEU A 38 5.91 4.92 -9.97
CA LEU A 38 5.28 3.68 -10.44
C LEU A 38 4.23 3.90 -11.53
N GLY A 39 3.94 5.16 -11.89
CA GLY A 39 3.02 5.50 -12.97
C GLY A 39 1.53 5.33 -12.62
N PHE A 40 1.17 5.35 -11.34
CA PHE A 40 -0.22 5.30 -10.89
C PHE A 40 -1.04 6.50 -11.36
N ASN A 41 -0.38 7.64 -11.59
CA ASN A 41 -1.00 8.86 -12.11
C ASN A 41 -1.64 8.70 -13.50
N LYS A 42 -1.31 7.65 -14.25
CA LYS A 42 -1.95 7.31 -15.53
C LYS A 42 -3.34 6.68 -15.35
N HIS A 43 -3.61 6.11 -14.18
CA HIS A 43 -4.83 5.34 -13.90
C HIS A 43 -5.70 5.95 -12.81
N TRP A 44 -5.10 6.63 -11.82
CA TRP A 44 -5.77 7.22 -10.66
C TRP A 44 -5.47 8.70 -10.54
N ILE A 45 -6.38 9.42 -9.89
CA ILE A 45 -6.21 10.81 -9.48
C ILE A 45 -6.07 10.83 -7.98
N TYR A 46 -4.96 11.37 -7.48
CA TYR A 46 -4.67 11.46 -6.04
C TYR A 46 -3.98 12.79 -5.72
N PRO A 47 -4.12 13.31 -4.49
CA PRO A 47 -3.50 14.57 -4.10
C PRO A 47 -1.97 14.41 -3.96
N LYS A 48 -1.23 15.47 -4.30
CA LYS A 48 0.21 15.57 -4.01
C LYS A 48 0.39 16.25 -2.66
N CYS A 49 0.29 15.47 -1.59
CA CYS A 49 0.32 15.93 -0.21
C CYS A 49 1.44 15.23 0.58
N GLU A 50 1.81 15.79 1.73
CA GLU A 50 2.87 15.21 2.56
C GLU A 50 2.37 13.99 3.37
N GLU A 51 1.06 13.83 3.50
CA GLU A 51 0.44 12.69 4.16
C GLU A 51 0.49 11.42 3.30
N PRO A 52 0.61 10.23 3.93
CA PRO A 52 0.57 8.97 3.21
C PRO A 52 -0.80 8.72 2.58
N LEU A 53 -0.80 8.24 1.34
CA LEU A 53 -2.01 7.97 0.57
C LEU A 53 -2.44 6.51 0.66
N LEU A 54 -1.47 5.61 0.73
CA LEU A 54 -1.68 4.17 0.73
C LEU A 54 -0.74 3.50 1.74
N TRP A 55 -0.96 2.21 1.91
CA TRP A 55 -0.08 1.35 2.66
C TRP A 55 0.43 0.22 1.78
N ALA A 56 1.73 -0.04 1.83
CA ALA A 56 2.35 -1.17 1.16
C ALA A 56 2.64 -2.28 2.17
N THR A 57 2.31 -3.51 1.80
CA THR A 57 2.67 -4.72 2.58
C THR A 57 3.78 -5.50 1.87
N THR A 58 4.33 -6.50 2.56
CA THR A 58 5.21 -7.52 1.96
C THR A 58 4.60 -8.05 0.66
N GLY A 59 5.42 -8.15 -0.40
CA GLY A 59 4.98 -8.55 -1.74
C GLY A 59 4.48 -7.41 -2.63
N ARG A 60 4.76 -6.14 -2.29
CA ARG A 60 4.42 -4.95 -3.09
C ARG A 60 2.91 -4.82 -3.39
N ARG A 61 2.08 -5.15 -2.39
CA ARG A 61 0.63 -4.96 -2.43
C ARG A 61 0.26 -3.65 -1.77
N TYR A 62 -0.60 -2.88 -2.44
CA TYR A 62 -1.04 -1.56 -2.02
C TYR A 62 -2.46 -1.65 -1.48
N PHE A 63 -2.66 -1.07 -0.30
CA PHE A 63 -3.92 -1.02 0.41
C PHE A 63 -4.37 0.43 0.61
N TYR A 64 -5.65 0.67 0.35
CA TYR A 64 -6.32 1.93 0.66
C TYR A 64 -7.44 1.64 1.65
N ARG A 65 -7.37 2.21 2.86
CA ARG A 65 -8.40 2.01 3.90
C ARG A 65 -8.71 0.52 4.14
N GLY A 66 -7.68 -0.33 4.17
CA GLY A 66 -7.81 -1.78 4.37
C GLY A 66 -8.18 -2.61 3.14
N GLU A 67 -8.52 -1.97 2.02
CA GLU A 67 -8.86 -2.63 0.78
C GLU A 67 -7.63 -2.81 -0.11
N TRP A 68 -7.44 -4.01 -0.66
CA TRP A 68 -6.38 -4.27 -1.63
C TRP A 68 -6.72 -3.65 -2.99
N VAL A 69 -6.02 -2.57 -3.35
CA VAL A 69 -6.31 -1.75 -4.54
C VAL A 69 -5.36 -2.00 -5.72
N ALA A 70 -4.10 -2.36 -5.46
CA ALA A 70 -3.13 -2.65 -6.51
C ALA A 70 -2.00 -3.59 -6.04
N GLU A 71 -1.29 -4.21 -6.98
CA GLU A 71 -0.08 -5.02 -6.72
C GLU A 71 0.98 -4.71 -7.78
N ALA A 72 2.21 -4.43 -7.38
CA ALA A 72 3.32 -4.29 -8.32
C ALA A 72 4.01 -5.65 -8.49
N ARG A 73 4.09 -6.12 -9.74
CA ARG A 73 4.73 -7.39 -10.12
C ARG A 73 5.94 -7.15 -11.01
N GLY A 74 6.90 -8.06 -10.92
CA GLY A 74 8.18 -7.92 -11.61
C GLY A 74 8.94 -6.69 -11.11
N GLY A 75 9.60 -5.99 -12.03
CA GLY A 75 10.48 -4.88 -11.73
C GLY A 75 11.88 -5.36 -11.36
N GLY A 76 12.85 -5.05 -12.21
CA GLY A 76 14.25 -5.40 -12.05
C GLY A 76 15.15 -4.21 -12.37
N PHE A 77 16.47 -4.45 -12.48
CA PHE A 77 17.44 -3.39 -12.78
C PHE A 77 17.19 -2.70 -14.14
N PHE A 78 16.59 -3.41 -15.10
CA PHE A 78 16.39 -2.94 -16.47
C PHE A 78 14.93 -2.98 -16.92
N GLU A 79 14.00 -3.34 -16.02
CA GLU A 79 12.60 -3.52 -16.35
C GLU A 79 11.74 -2.80 -15.31
N ALA A 80 10.83 -1.94 -15.79
CA ALA A 80 9.86 -1.28 -14.93
C ALA A 80 8.86 -2.31 -14.38
N PRO A 81 8.42 -2.19 -13.12
CA PRO A 81 7.38 -3.07 -12.59
C PRO A 81 6.06 -2.89 -13.33
N HIS A 82 5.31 -3.97 -13.47
CA HIS A 82 3.92 -3.92 -13.92
C HIS A 82 3.00 -3.71 -12.73
N ILE A 83 1.99 -2.83 -12.86
CA ILE A 83 1.03 -2.55 -11.81
C ILE A 83 -0.33 -3.18 -12.16
N ASP A 84 -0.72 -4.17 -11.37
CA ASP A 84 -2.04 -4.80 -11.46
C ASP A 84 -3.03 -4.01 -10.60
N PHE A 85 -3.88 -3.20 -11.25
CA PHE A 85 -4.95 -2.44 -10.61
C PHE A 85 -6.18 -3.31 -10.37
N ARG A 86 -6.64 -3.42 -9.12
CA ARG A 86 -7.84 -4.18 -8.76
C ARG A 86 -9.07 -3.31 -8.58
N LYS A 87 -8.89 -2.09 -8.09
CA LYS A 87 -9.96 -1.14 -7.81
C LYS A 87 -9.48 0.27 -8.16
N LYS A 88 -10.39 1.14 -8.58
CA LYS A 88 -10.11 2.58 -8.66
C LYS A 88 -10.39 3.22 -7.32
N ILE A 89 -9.61 4.24 -6.99
CA ILE A 89 -9.75 5.06 -5.78
C ILE A 89 -10.28 6.43 -6.16
#